data_AF-A0A662XT59-F1
#
_entry.id   AF-A0A662XT59-F1
#
_cell.length_a   1.000
_cell.length_b   1.000
_cell.length_c   1.000
_cell.angle_alpha   90.00
_cell.angle_beta   90.00
_cell.angle_gamma   90.00
#
_symmetry.space_group_name_H-M   'P 1'
#
loop_
_entity.id
_entity.type
_entity.pdbx_description
1 polymer ?
#
loop_
_entity_poly.entity_id
_entity_poly.type
_entity_poly.pdbx_seq_one_letter_code
_entity_poly.pdbx_strand_id
1 'polypeptide(L)'
;MNVSLLKCKFHPEAMASENSWQEYYDILLSITTILCHENSFAVLKCRPRADRTGTTDPRKRPGCVFQYQCVVLMRGEEKSSLVPIPEAVRELTSKMRRWSELFYGDLPYILGYATSGADLQMVAIEISNGPCRPTPILACNIFMEKARTLKVFYNLAFLLREMSSLVNRSSWCNLLPFVPDVNEKRKLVLLDGAIERTITRTQCSSAEDFERLVDVYKTLKGVEVSAGGSPVTHLQTVEMLREKDDRLVVVLSPVGSRRVPESDEVSEWLRAMLTALKHWHSRGYCHGDVRWRNIVFVSSYRSCYWLLIDMDESRRSDTAIIEWNHPCSGSRLRCQHDLYQLGELMEELSLPDGMKNMRATLLSALDTSEFTAEEALARLAELGSGSSS
;
A
#
# COMPACT_ATOMS: atom_id res chain seq x y z
N MET A 1 29.44 -2.42 -19.86
CA MET A 1 28.84 -2.84 -21.16
C MET A 1 29.48 -4.12 -21.75
N ASN A 2 30.81 -4.19 -21.88
CA ASN A 2 31.50 -5.37 -22.46
C ASN A 2 31.24 -6.70 -21.72
N VAL A 3 31.16 -6.70 -20.39
CA VAL A 3 30.91 -7.92 -19.58
C VAL A 3 29.48 -8.48 -19.78
N SER A 4 28.47 -7.61 -19.90
CA SER A 4 27.08 -8.04 -20.14
C SER A 4 26.90 -8.63 -21.53
N LEU A 5 27.52 -8.04 -22.55
CA LEU A 5 27.51 -8.53 -23.93
C LEU A 5 28.26 -9.87 -24.09
N LEU A 6 29.32 -10.09 -23.29
CA LEU A 6 30.04 -11.37 -23.23
C LEU A 6 29.19 -12.51 -22.63
N LYS A 7 28.30 -12.21 -21.68
CA LYS A 7 27.39 -13.19 -21.07
C LYS A 7 26.22 -13.60 -21.98
N CYS A 8 25.84 -12.77 -22.96
CA CYS A 8 24.82 -13.12 -23.96
C CYS A 8 25.25 -14.26 -24.92
N LYS A 9 26.48 -14.77 -24.82
CA LYS A 9 26.97 -15.89 -25.63
C LYS A 9 26.39 -17.25 -25.22
N PHE A 10 25.93 -17.40 -23.98
CA PHE A 10 25.32 -18.62 -23.47
C PHE A 10 23.82 -18.39 -23.27
N HIS A 11 23.05 -18.59 -24.34
CA HIS A 11 21.60 -18.59 -24.28
C HIS A 11 21.06 -19.88 -23.63
N PRO A 12 19.94 -19.82 -22.89
CA PRO A 12 19.24 -21.00 -22.41
C PRO A 12 18.81 -21.89 -23.57
N GLU A 13 18.77 -23.20 -23.33
CA GLU A 13 18.11 -24.14 -24.25
C GLU A 13 16.63 -23.79 -24.38
N ALA A 14 16.00 -24.14 -25.51
CA ALA A 14 14.60 -23.82 -25.75
C ALA A 14 13.70 -24.29 -24.61
N MET A 15 13.92 -25.50 -24.10
CA MET A 15 13.13 -26.14 -23.03
C MET A 15 13.64 -25.82 -21.62
N ALA A 16 14.54 -24.84 -21.47
CA ALA A 16 15.07 -24.46 -20.18
C ALA A 16 13.97 -23.94 -19.24
N SER A 17 14.22 -24.06 -17.93
CA SER A 17 13.29 -23.62 -16.90
C SER A 17 13.00 -22.12 -16.96
N GLU A 18 11.87 -21.68 -16.39
CA GLU A 18 11.55 -20.25 -16.24
C GLU A 18 12.67 -19.47 -15.54
N ASN A 19 13.30 -20.05 -14.51
CA ASN A 19 14.43 -19.43 -13.81
C ASN A 19 15.63 -19.18 -14.74
N SER A 20 15.94 -20.14 -15.62
CA SER A 20 17.03 -20.00 -16.60
C SER A 20 16.75 -18.87 -17.59
N TRP A 21 15.48 -18.73 -18.01
CA TRP A 21 15.07 -17.61 -18.86
C TRP A 21 15.09 -16.27 -18.11
N GLN A 22 14.66 -16.21 -16.85
CA GLN A 22 14.77 -15.01 -16.01
C GLN A 22 16.22 -14.53 -15.85
N GLU A 23 17.17 -15.44 -15.61
CA GLU A 23 18.60 -15.12 -15.53
C GLU A 23 19.13 -14.54 -16.85
N TYR A 24 18.69 -15.08 -17.98
CA TYR A 24 19.08 -14.55 -19.28
C TYR A 24 18.51 -13.16 -19.55
N TYR A 25 17.22 -12.93 -19.27
CA TYR A 25 16.62 -11.61 -19.37
C TYR A 25 17.21 -10.61 -18.37
N ASP A 26 17.67 -11.05 -17.20
CA ASP A 26 18.39 -10.19 -16.25
C ASP A 26 19.71 -9.66 -16.84
N ILE A 27 20.39 -10.44 -17.67
CA ILE A 27 21.58 -9.98 -18.42
C ILE A 27 21.18 -8.91 -19.43
N LEU A 28 20.09 -9.11 -20.19
CA LEU A 28 19.62 -8.13 -21.17
C LEU A 28 19.15 -6.82 -20.49
N LEU A 29 18.36 -6.93 -19.43
CA LEU A 29 17.90 -5.80 -18.61
C LEU A 29 19.07 -5.08 -17.93
N SER A 30 20.22 -5.74 -17.72
CA SER A 30 21.42 -5.09 -17.19
C SER A 30 21.91 -3.95 -18.09
N ILE A 31 21.68 -4.04 -19.40
CA ILE A 31 21.98 -2.95 -20.34
C ILE A 31 21.19 -1.70 -19.93
N THR A 32 19.89 -1.86 -19.70
CA THR A 32 19.00 -0.79 -19.25
C THR A 32 19.43 -0.22 -17.90
N THR A 33 19.62 -1.08 -16.89
CA THR A 33 19.94 -0.60 -15.52
C THR A 33 21.30 0.08 -15.45
N ILE A 34 22.30 -0.41 -16.19
CA ILE A 34 23.62 0.23 -16.27
C ILE A 34 23.48 1.61 -16.91
N LEU A 35 22.78 1.72 -18.04
CA LEU A 35 22.58 3.01 -18.70
C LEU A 35 21.85 4.02 -17.80
N CYS A 36 20.81 3.59 -17.08
CA CYS A 36 20.12 4.45 -16.11
C CYS A 36 21.11 4.94 -15.02
N HIS A 37 21.89 4.04 -14.43
CA HIS A 37 22.89 4.36 -13.41
C HIS A 37 23.95 5.37 -13.91
N GLU A 38 24.56 5.11 -15.08
CA GLU A 38 25.57 6.01 -15.67
C GLU A 38 25.00 7.39 -16.04
N ASN A 39 23.68 7.51 -16.17
CA ASN A 39 22.98 8.77 -16.43
C ASN A 39 22.41 9.42 -15.14
N SER A 40 22.86 8.99 -13.96
CA SER A 40 22.38 9.46 -12.66
C SER A 40 20.86 9.30 -12.46
N PHE A 41 20.26 8.32 -13.13
CA PHE A 41 18.86 7.95 -13.00
C PHE A 41 18.75 6.65 -12.20
N ALA A 42 18.48 6.78 -10.90
CA ALA A 42 18.45 5.68 -9.95
C ALA A 42 17.14 4.86 -10.04
N VAL A 43 16.94 4.16 -11.15
CA VAL A 43 15.86 3.19 -11.28
C VAL A 43 16.20 1.93 -10.48
N LEU A 44 15.28 1.50 -9.62
CA LEU A 44 15.39 0.26 -8.88
C LEU A 44 14.71 -0.86 -9.65
N LYS A 45 15.48 -1.89 -10.02
CA LYS A 45 14.93 -3.17 -10.51
C LYS A 45 14.74 -4.12 -9.32
N CYS A 46 13.55 -4.66 -9.13
CA CYS A 46 13.28 -5.69 -8.14
C CYS A 46 12.59 -6.91 -8.77
N ARG A 47 12.81 -8.09 -8.16
CA ARG A 47 12.08 -9.32 -8.46
C ARG A 47 11.25 -9.70 -7.22
N PRO A 48 9.97 -9.32 -7.15
CA PRO A 48 9.08 -9.60 -6.03
C PRO A 48 8.87 -11.11 -5.80
N ARG A 49 9.75 -11.75 -5.04
CA ARG A 49 9.60 -13.17 -4.69
C ARG A 49 8.69 -13.34 -3.49
N ALA A 50 7.85 -14.38 -3.53
CA ALA A 50 7.23 -14.89 -2.32
C ALA A 50 8.33 -15.38 -1.36
N ASP A 51 8.17 -15.15 -0.06
CA ASP A 51 9.09 -15.72 0.92
C ASP A 51 9.06 -17.26 0.85
N ARG A 52 10.21 -17.90 1.08
CA ARG A 52 10.37 -19.37 1.03
C ARG A 52 9.42 -20.12 1.98
N THR A 53 8.76 -19.41 2.89
CA THR A 53 7.82 -19.92 3.89
C THR A 53 6.37 -19.96 3.38
N GLY A 54 6.10 -19.56 2.13
CA GLY A 54 4.80 -19.73 1.47
C GLY A 54 3.70 -18.78 1.99
N THR A 55 4.08 -17.66 2.61
CA THR A 55 3.10 -16.77 3.26
C THR A 55 2.55 -15.68 2.33
N THR A 56 3.24 -15.42 1.22
CA THR A 56 2.91 -14.40 0.22
C THR A 56 2.14 -15.02 -0.95
N ASP A 57 1.01 -14.43 -1.37
CA ASP A 57 0.26 -14.90 -2.54
C ASP A 57 1.04 -14.54 -3.84
N PRO A 58 1.61 -15.53 -4.56
CA PRO A 58 2.37 -15.28 -5.78
C PRO A 58 1.52 -14.59 -6.85
N ARG A 59 0.19 -14.73 -6.78
CA ARG A 59 -0.76 -14.12 -7.71
C ARG A 59 -0.87 -12.60 -7.58
N LYS A 60 -0.27 -12.00 -6.55
CA LYS A 60 -0.27 -10.53 -6.34
C LYS A 60 1.04 -9.85 -6.75
N ARG A 61 2.06 -10.60 -7.19
CA ARG A 61 3.42 -10.10 -7.38
C ARG A 61 3.91 -10.33 -8.82
N PRO A 62 4.25 -9.27 -9.56
CA PRO A 62 4.85 -9.42 -10.89
C PRO A 62 6.24 -10.07 -10.82
N GLY A 63 6.67 -10.73 -11.90
CA GLY A 63 7.99 -11.39 -11.98
C GLY A 63 9.18 -10.42 -11.88
N CYS A 64 9.01 -9.20 -12.42
CA CYS A 64 10.00 -8.13 -12.35
C CYS A 64 9.31 -6.76 -12.30
N VAL A 65 9.91 -5.80 -11.61
CA VAL A 65 9.43 -4.41 -11.52
C VAL A 65 10.60 -3.45 -11.63
N PHE A 66 10.38 -2.34 -12.33
CA PHE A 66 11.25 -1.18 -12.31
C PHE A 66 10.50 -0.01 -11.67
N GLN A 67 11.15 0.64 -10.71
CA GLN A 67 10.54 1.74 -9.98
C GLN A 67 11.51 2.89 -9.77
N TYR A 68 10.97 4.10 -9.69
CA TYR A 68 11.69 5.33 -9.42
C TYR A 68 10.89 6.18 -8.44
N GLN A 69 11.53 6.70 -7.39
CA GLN A 69 10.88 7.51 -6.35
C GLN A 69 9.54 6.93 -5.84
N CYS A 70 9.54 5.62 -5.55
CA CYS A 70 8.38 4.80 -5.13
C CYS A 70 7.21 4.70 -6.13
N VAL A 71 7.40 5.04 -7.40
CA VAL A 71 6.44 4.81 -8.48
C VAL A 71 6.92 3.67 -9.38
N VAL A 72 6.03 2.74 -9.70
CA VAL A 72 6.30 1.67 -10.67
C VAL A 72 6.23 2.24 -12.08
N LEU A 73 7.31 2.13 -12.84
CA LEU A 73 7.40 2.58 -14.23
C LEU A 73 7.23 1.43 -15.24
N MET A 74 7.59 0.21 -14.82
CA MET A 74 7.53 -0.97 -15.69
C MET A 74 7.34 -2.27 -14.90
N ARG A 75 6.57 -3.19 -15.48
CA ARG A 75 6.35 -4.56 -14.98
C ARG A 75 6.87 -5.60 -15.98
N GLY A 76 7.25 -6.76 -15.48
CA GLY A 76 7.79 -7.87 -16.26
C GLY A 76 7.21 -9.21 -15.87
N GLU A 77 6.95 -10.04 -16.88
CA GLU A 77 6.57 -11.44 -16.73
C GLU A 77 7.37 -12.31 -17.69
N GLU A 78 8.29 -13.11 -17.16
CA GLU A 78 9.04 -14.07 -17.94
C GLU A 78 8.49 -15.49 -17.77
N LYS A 79 8.33 -16.20 -18.87
CA LYS A 79 7.91 -17.60 -18.89
C LYS A 79 8.85 -18.45 -19.73
N SER A 80 8.86 -19.75 -19.46
CA SER A 80 9.50 -20.73 -20.36
C SER A 80 8.82 -20.74 -21.74
N SER A 81 9.51 -21.24 -22.76
CA SER A 81 8.97 -21.39 -24.12
C SER A 81 7.73 -22.30 -24.22
N LEU A 82 7.48 -23.12 -23.20
CA LEU A 82 6.31 -23.98 -23.10
C LEU A 82 5.02 -23.23 -22.83
N VAL A 83 5.13 -22.00 -22.31
CA VAL A 83 3.99 -21.17 -21.94
C VAL A 83 3.75 -20.16 -23.06
N PRO A 84 2.55 -20.10 -23.67
CA PRO A 84 2.27 -19.14 -24.74
C PRO A 84 2.43 -17.69 -24.27
N ILE A 85 2.99 -16.84 -25.14
CA ILE A 85 3.20 -15.41 -24.81
C ILE A 85 1.93 -14.66 -24.37
N PRO A 86 0.71 -14.95 -24.87
CA PRO A 86 -0.50 -14.28 -24.37
C PRO A 86 -0.78 -14.54 -22.89
N GLU A 87 -0.32 -15.68 -22.35
CA GLU A 87 -0.46 -15.97 -20.92
C GLU A 87 0.47 -15.09 -20.07
N ALA A 88 1.73 -14.91 -20.49
CA ALA A 88 2.65 -13.97 -19.87
C ALA A 88 2.14 -12.52 -19.93
N VAL A 89 1.59 -12.11 -21.09
CA VAL A 89 0.97 -10.78 -21.24
C VAL A 89 -0.23 -10.60 -20.31
N ARG A 90 -1.09 -11.62 -20.19
CA ARG A 90 -2.24 -11.58 -19.28
C ARG A 90 -1.82 -11.44 -17.82
N GLU A 91 -0.71 -12.08 -17.42
CA GLU A 91 -0.20 -11.99 -16.04
C GLU A 91 0.30 -10.59 -15.67
N LEU A 92 0.73 -9.78 -16.64
CA LEU A 92 1.14 -8.39 -16.37
C LEU A 92 0.02 -7.60 -15.69
N THR A 93 -1.24 -7.81 -16.09
CA THR A 93 -2.40 -7.09 -15.56
C THR A 93 -3.29 -7.94 -14.66
N SER A 94 -3.28 -9.28 -14.74
CA SER A 94 -4.07 -10.11 -13.81
C SER A 94 -3.54 -10.06 -12.37
N LYS A 95 -2.26 -9.72 -12.21
CA LYS A 95 -1.61 -9.46 -10.91
C LYS A 95 -1.64 -7.97 -10.54
N MET A 96 -2.37 -7.15 -11.29
CA MET A 96 -2.63 -5.75 -10.96
C MET A 96 -4.00 -5.64 -10.30
N ARG A 97 -4.12 -4.73 -9.32
CA ARG A 97 -5.43 -4.22 -8.96
C ARG A 97 -5.81 -3.10 -9.93
N ARG A 98 -6.84 -2.32 -9.59
CA ARG A 98 -7.10 -1.08 -10.32
C ARG A 98 -5.91 -0.15 -10.17
N TRP A 99 -5.76 0.74 -11.16
CA TRP A 99 -4.75 1.78 -11.12
C TRP A 99 -4.84 2.57 -9.80
N SER A 100 -3.69 2.75 -9.15
CA SER A 100 -3.55 3.52 -7.92
C SER A 100 -2.48 4.58 -8.15
N GLU A 101 -2.85 5.85 -7.97
CA GLU A 101 -1.90 6.97 -8.02
C GLU A 101 -0.77 6.82 -6.99
N LEU A 102 -1.04 6.14 -5.86
CA LEU A 102 -0.04 5.82 -4.86
C LEU A 102 1.11 4.97 -5.42
N PHE A 103 0.79 4.11 -6.39
CA PHE A 103 1.66 3.04 -6.87
C PHE A 103 2.25 3.34 -8.26
N TYR A 104 1.45 3.97 -9.13
CA TYR A 104 1.78 4.24 -10.53
C TYR A 104 1.86 5.75 -10.85
N GLY A 105 1.56 6.62 -9.88
CA GLY A 105 1.48 8.06 -10.10
C GLY A 105 0.34 8.46 -11.02
N ASP A 106 0.48 9.63 -11.61
CA ASP A 106 -0.39 10.24 -12.62
C ASP A 106 0.00 9.85 -14.06
N LEU A 107 0.85 8.84 -14.22
CA LEU A 107 1.28 8.37 -15.53
C LEU A 107 0.07 7.89 -16.36
N PRO A 108 0.00 8.22 -17.66
CA PRO A 108 -1.08 7.74 -18.53
C PRO A 108 -0.97 6.23 -18.79
N TYR A 109 0.23 5.67 -18.69
CA TYR A 109 0.52 4.25 -18.81
C TYR A 109 1.86 3.91 -18.12
N ILE A 110 2.05 2.63 -17.79
CA ILE A 110 3.36 2.06 -17.49
C ILE A 110 3.81 1.13 -18.62
N LEU A 111 5.10 0.80 -18.67
CA LEU A 111 5.58 -0.21 -19.62
C LEU A 111 5.37 -1.62 -19.06
N GLY A 112 5.20 -2.58 -19.95
CA GLY A 112 5.22 -4.00 -19.64
C GLY A 112 6.13 -4.75 -20.60
N TYR A 113 6.79 -5.80 -20.12
CA TYR A 113 7.37 -6.81 -20.99
C TYR A 113 6.90 -8.20 -20.59
N ALA A 114 6.58 -9.01 -21.59
CA ALA A 114 6.19 -10.39 -21.42
C ALA A 114 7.09 -11.27 -22.30
N THR A 115 7.43 -12.46 -21.82
CA THR A 115 8.28 -13.37 -22.57
C THR A 115 7.74 -14.80 -22.61
N SER A 116 8.01 -15.49 -23.71
CA SER A 116 7.87 -16.93 -23.86
C SER A 116 9.18 -17.46 -24.42
N GLY A 117 10.09 -17.83 -23.51
CA GLY A 117 11.48 -18.13 -23.87
C GLY A 117 12.12 -16.98 -24.66
N ALA A 118 12.50 -17.26 -25.91
CA ALA A 118 13.16 -16.29 -26.79
C ALA A 118 12.23 -15.21 -27.36
N ASP A 119 10.92 -15.40 -27.28
CA ASP A 119 9.96 -14.42 -27.79
C ASP A 119 9.71 -13.35 -26.73
N LEU A 120 9.91 -12.09 -27.12
CA LEU A 120 9.72 -10.89 -26.30
C LEU A 120 8.57 -10.08 -26.87
N GLN A 121 7.68 -9.63 -25.99
CA GLN A 121 6.63 -8.66 -26.31
C GLN A 121 6.66 -7.50 -25.32
N MET A 122 6.82 -6.28 -25.84
CA MET A 122 6.66 -5.05 -25.06
C MET A 122 5.23 -4.53 -25.22
N VAL A 123 4.68 -4.01 -24.14
CA VAL A 123 3.33 -3.45 -24.09
C VAL A 123 3.32 -2.12 -23.34
N ALA A 124 2.34 -1.27 -23.64
CA ALA A 124 1.92 -0.19 -22.77
C ALA A 124 0.74 -0.70 -21.93
N ILE A 125 0.77 -0.50 -20.62
CA ILE A 125 -0.35 -0.83 -19.73
C ILE A 125 -1.02 0.49 -19.36
N GLU A 126 -2.15 0.76 -20.01
CA GLU A 126 -2.86 2.02 -19.91
C GLU A 126 -3.80 2.07 -18.70
N ILE A 127 -3.97 3.26 -18.14
CA ILE A 127 -5.00 3.53 -17.14
C ILE A 127 -6.39 3.24 -17.72
N SER A 128 -7.27 2.63 -16.94
CA SER A 128 -8.65 2.41 -17.34
C SER A 128 -9.60 2.42 -16.14
N ASN A 129 -10.87 2.73 -16.39
CA ASN A 129 -11.94 2.65 -15.38
C ASN A 129 -12.24 1.20 -14.92
N GLY A 130 -11.65 0.20 -15.58
CA GLY A 130 -11.79 -1.22 -15.31
C GLY A 130 -10.44 -1.92 -15.10
N PRO A 131 -10.34 -3.20 -15.45
CA PRO A 131 -9.04 -3.89 -15.51
C PRO A 131 -8.12 -3.22 -16.53
N CYS A 132 -6.90 -2.89 -16.14
CA CYS A 132 -5.89 -2.31 -17.03
C CYS A 132 -5.66 -3.23 -18.24
N ARG A 133 -5.41 -2.63 -19.41
CA ARG A 133 -5.23 -3.37 -20.67
C ARG A 133 -3.81 -3.21 -21.18
N PRO A 134 -3.12 -4.32 -21.53
CA PRO A 134 -1.84 -4.25 -22.20
C PRO A 134 -2.02 -4.06 -23.71
N THR A 135 -1.56 -2.93 -24.24
CA THR A 135 -1.52 -2.61 -25.67
C THR A 135 -0.13 -2.97 -26.24
N PRO A 136 -0.02 -3.87 -27.22
CA PRO A 136 1.27 -4.23 -27.82
C PRO A 136 2.00 -3.03 -28.45
N ILE A 137 3.28 -2.86 -28.10
CA ILE A 137 4.18 -1.86 -28.70
C ILE A 137 5.07 -2.53 -29.74
N LEU A 138 5.72 -3.64 -29.38
CA LEU A 138 6.60 -4.40 -30.26
C LEU A 138 6.64 -5.87 -29.84
N ALA A 139 6.92 -6.74 -30.80
CA ALA A 139 7.27 -8.13 -30.56
C ALA A 139 8.52 -8.48 -31.39
N CYS A 140 9.42 -9.27 -30.81
CA CYS A 140 10.58 -9.79 -31.53
C CYS A 140 11.09 -11.10 -30.93
N ASN A 141 11.74 -11.92 -31.75
CA ASN A 141 12.51 -13.05 -31.24
C ASN A 141 13.95 -12.61 -30.96
N ILE A 142 14.39 -12.76 -29.71
CA ILE A 142 15.63 -12.12 -29.25
C ILE A 142 16.91 -12.68 -29.89
N PHE A 143 16.86 -13.90 -30.43
CA PHE A 143 17.99 -14.54 -31.11
C PHE A 143 18.00 -14.29 -32.61
N MET A 144 16.83 -14.21 -33.24
CA MET A 144 16.71 -13.93 -34.67
C MET A 144 16.90 -12.44 -34.96
N GLU A 145 16.44 -11.57 -34.06
CA GLU A 145 16.43 -10.12 -34.25
C GLU A 145 17.40 -9.38 -33.31
N LYS A 146 18.64 -9.88 -33.17
CA LYS A 146 19.63 -9.38 -32.17
C LYS A 146 19.80 -7.86 -32.15
N ALA A 147 19.88 -7.22 -33.32
CA ALA A 147 20.02 -5.77 -33.42
C ALA A 147 18.77 -5.04 -32.86
N ARG A 148 17.58 -5.61 -33.08
CA ARG A 148 16.32 -5.09 -32.54
C ARG A 148 16.27 -5.28 -31.04
N THR A 149 16.63 -6.45 -30.53
CA THR A 149 16.73 -6.75 -29.09
C THR A 149 17.62 -5.74 -28.38
N LEU A 150 18.84 -5.50 -28.89
CA LEU A 150 19.75 -4.52 -28.30
C LEU A 150 19.15 -3.12 -28.29
N LYS A 151 18.48 -2.70 -29.37
CA LYS A 151 17.79 -1.41 -29.42
C LYS A 151 16.68 -1.31 -28.37
N VAL A 152 15.91 -2.38 -28.13
CA VAL A 152 14.86 -2.40 -27.10
C VAL A 152 15.46 -2.11 -25.72
N PHE A 153 16.43 -2.92 -25.28
CA PHE A 153 17.00 -2.77 -23.93
C PHE A 153 17.83 -1.50 -23.76
N TYR A 154 18.47 -1.00 -24.84
CA TYR A 154 19.14 0.29 -24.83
C TYR A 154 18.15 1.44 -24.69
N ASN A 155 17.09 1.47 -25.51
CA ASN A 155 16.10 2.54 -25.53
C ASN A 155 15.23 2.57 -24.27
N LEU A 156 15.02 1.43 -23.60
CA LEU A 156 14.29 1.36 -22.34
C LEU A 156 14.84 2.35 -21.30
N ALA A 157 16.15 2.57 -21.24
CA ALA A 157 16.75 3.48 -20.27
C ALA A 157 16.28 4.93 -20.46
N PHE A 158 16.15 5.36 -21.72
CA PHE A 158 15.69 6.70 -22.08
C PHE A 158 14.19 6.83 -21.87
N LEU A 159 13.41 5.82 -22.28
CA LEU A 159 11.96 5.81 -22.07
C LEU A 159 11.59 5.88 -20.59
N LEU A 160 12.25 5.09 -19.74
CA LEU A 160 12.01 5.12 -18.29
C LEU A 160 12.37 6.48 -17.69
N ARG A 161 13.42 7.14 -18.18
CA ARG A 161 13.79 8.49 -17.73
C ARG A 161 12.76 9.52 -18.14
N GLU A 162 12.30 9.51 -19.39
CA GLU A 162 11.23 10.42 -19.85
C GLU A 162 9.93 10.16 -19.10
N MET A 163 9.55 8.91 -18.88
CA MET A 163 8.38 8.60 -18.04
C MET A 163 8.56 9.14 -16.62
N SER A 164 9.75 9.03 -16.05
CA SER A 164 10.00 9.54 -14.70
C SER A 164 9.89 11.06 -14.58
N SER A 165 10.14 11.82 -15.67
CA SER A 165 9.99 13.28 -15.67
C SER A 165 8.53 13.72 -15.73
N LEU A 166 7.64 12.82 -16.17
CA LEU A 166 6.18 13.03 -16.21
C LEU A 166 5.49 12.70 -14.89
N VAL A 167 6.18 12.04 -13.94
CA VAL A 167 5.60 11.68 -12.65
C VAL A 167 5.40 12.93 -11.80
N ASN A 168 4.14 13.31 -11.56
CA ASN A 168 3.76 14.33 -10.60
C ASN A 168 3.06 13.66 -9.39
N ARG A 169 3.74 13.66 -8.24
CA ARG A 169 3.19 13.07 -7.01
C ARG A 169 2.58 14.14 -6.11
N SER A 170 1.26 14.24 -6.11
CA SER A 170 0.51 14.90 -5.03
C SER A 170 0.49 14.05 -3.75
N SER A 171 0.55 12.73 -3.90
CA SER A 171 0.34 11.74 -2.83
C SER A 171 1.63 11.00 -2.43
N TRP A 172 1.99 11.10 -1.15
CA TRP A 172 3.24 10.56 -0.61
C TRP A 172 3.05 9.27 0.19
N CYS A 173 3.92 8.28 -0.08
CA CYS A 173 4.09 7.07 0.72
C CYS A 173 5.59 6.73 0.77
N ASN A 174 6.11 6.48 1.98
CA ASN A 174 7.51 6.16 2.21
C ASN A 174 7.86 4.70 1.90
N LEU A 175 6.86 3.88 1.55
CA LEU A 175 7.07 2.48 1.21
C LEU A 175 7.38 2.34 -0.27
N LEU A 176 8.43 1.59 -0.57
CA LEU A 176 8.75 1.17 -1.92
C LEU A 176 7.83 0.00 -2.33
N PRO A 177 7.15 0.07 -3.50
CA PRO A 177 6.38 -1.03 -4.06
C PRO A 177 7.13 -2.36 -4.02
N PHE A 178 6.49 -3.39 -3.46
CA PHE A 178 6.99 -4.77 -3.36
C PHE A 178 8.31 -4.99 -2.60
N VAL A 179 8.93 -3.95 -2.03
CA VAL A 179 10.16 -4.05 -1.26
C VAL A 179 9.82 -4.15 0.23
N PRO A 180 10.38 -5.12 0.97
CA PRO A 180 10.24 -5.19 2.42
C PRO A 180 10.82 -3.96 3.13
N ASP A 181 9.98 -3.30 3.93
CA ASP A 181 10.37 -2.32 4.93
C ASP A 181 10.32 -3.00 6.30
N VAL A 182 11.48 -3.20 6.94
CA VAL A 182 11.60 -3.93 8.21
C VAL A 182 12.07 -2.99 9.30
N ASN A 183 11.32 -2.93 10.39
CA ASN A 183 11.72 -2.25 11.60
C ASN A 183 11.66 -3.20 12.81
N GLU A 184 11.95 -2.68 13.98
CA GLU A 184 12.00 -3.45 15.23
C GLU A 184 10.67 -4.13 15.59
N LYS A 185 9.54 -3.53 15.19
CA LYS A 185 8.19 -4.04 15.53
C LYS A 185 7.61 -4.98 14.47
N ARG A 186 7.93 -4.77 13.19
CA ARG A 186 7.26 -5.46 12.08
C ARG A 186 8.00 -5.35 10.75
N LYS A 187 7.58 -6.19 9.80
CA LYS A 187 7.87 -6.05 8.38
C LYS A 187 6.61 -5.61 7.62
N LEU A 188 6.73 -4.60 6.78
CA LEU A 188 5.70 -4.12 5.87
C LEU A 188 6.11 -4.35 4.41
N VAL A 189 5.14 -4.71 3.56
CA VAL A 189 5.33 -4.75 2.11
C VAL A 189 4.12 -4.10 1.44
N LEU A 190 4.36 -3.03 0.69
CA LEU A 190 3.32 -2.41 -0.14
C LEU A 190 3.07 -3.30 -1.36
N LEU A 191 1.87 -3.85 -1.46
CA LEU A 191 1.38 -4.60 -2.61
C LEU A 191 0.50 -3.67 -3.48
N ASP A 192 0.14 -4.13 -4.66
CA ASP A 192 -0.82 -3.41 -5.50
C ASP A 192 -2.20 -3.37 -4.80
N GLY A 193 -2.56 -2.20 -4.27
CA GLY A 193 -3.82 -1.89 -3.56
C GLY A 193 -4.01 -2.57 -2.20
N ALA A 194 -2.96 -3.12 -1.61
CA ALA A 194 -2.99 -3.68 -0.26
C ALA A 194 -1.63 -3.51 0.43
N ILE A 195 -1.59 -3.62 1.76
CA ILE A 195 -0.35 -3.69 2.52
C ILE A 195 -0.27 -5.02 3.26
N GLU A 196 0.83 -5.74 3.08
CA GLU A 196 1.13 -6.95 3.83
C GLU A 196 1.95 -6.58 5.06
N ARG A 197 1.50 -7.01 6.23
CA ARG A 197 2.14 -6.84 7.51
C ARG A 197 2.54 -8.20 8.05
N THR A 198 3.78 -8.31 8.50
CA THR A 198 4.30 -9.48 9.20
C THR A 198 4.84 -9.04 10.56
N ILE A 199 4.40 -9.72 11.61
CA ILE A 199 4.87 -9.54 12.99
C ILE A 199 5.35 -10.91 13.47
N THR A 200 6.55 -10.98 14.01
CA THR A 200 7.07 -12.20 14.66
C THR A 200 7.08 -12.03 16.17
N ARG A 201 6.93 -13.11 16.92
CA ARG A 201 6.94 -13.07 18.40
C ARG A 201 8.20 -12.43 18.98
N THR A 202 9.33 -12.59 18.31
CA THR A 202 10.61 -11.96 18.70
C THR A 202 10.63 -10.43 18.55
N GLN A 203 9.67 -9.85 17.81
CA GLN A 203 9.50 -8.41 17.66
C GLN A 203 8.51 -7.83 18.69
N CYS A 204 7.85 -8.68 19.48
CA CYS A 204 6.96 -8.30 20.55
C CYS A 204 7.72 -8.20 21.88
N SER A 205 7.23 -7.36 22.79
CA SER A 205 7.83 -7.21 24.12
C SER A 205 7.61 -8.44 25.01
N SER A 206 6.51 -9.16 24.79
CA SER A 206 6.16 -10.38 25.53
C SER A 206 5.28 -11.33 24.71
N ALA A 207 5.02 -12.52 25.28
CA ALA A 207 4.06 -13.46 24.71
C ALA A 207 2.64 -12.88 24.66
N GLU A 208 2.24 -12.20 25.73
CA GLU A 208 0.94 -11.55 25.87
C GLU A 208 0.78 -10.42 24.86
N ASP A 209 1.85 -9.69 24.54
CA ASP A 209 1.82 -8.65 23.51
C ASP A 209 1.60 -9.22 22.11
N PHE A 210 2.21 -10.38 21.80
CA PHE A 210 1.94 -11.07 20.53
C PHE A 210 0.50 -11.59 20.46
N GLU A 211 0.00 -12.23 21.52
CA GLU A 211 -1.39 -12.69 21.63
C GLU A 211 -2.39 -11.53 21.50
N ARG A 212 -2.08 -10.38 22.10
CA ARG A 212 -2.86 -9.16 21.96
C ARG A 212 -2.93 -8.69 20.51
N LEU A 213 -1.82 -8.66 19.78
CA LEU A 213 -1.81 -8.26 18.36
C LEU A 213 -2.65 -9.23 17.52
N VAL A 214 -2.55 -10.53 17.79
CA VAL A 214 -3.41 -11.56 17.17
C VAL A 214 -4.89 -11.27 17.43
N ASP A 215 -5.27 -10.97 18.68
CA ASP A 215 -6.66 -10.63 19.06
C ASP A 215 -7.15 -9.35 18.37
N VAL A 216 -6.30 -8.32 18.29
CA VAL A 216 -6.59 -7.06 17.56
C VAL A 216 -6.94 -7.34 16.10
N TYR A 217 -6.12 -8.11 15.38
CA TYR A 217 -6.36 -8.38 13.96
C TYR A 217 -7.52 -9.35 13.72
N LYS A 218 -7.77 -10.30 14.63
CA LYS A 218 -8.98 -11.14 14.61
C LYS A 218 -10.24 -10.29 14.83
N THR A 219 -10.19 -9.34 15.77
CA THR A 219 -11.28 -8.39 16.04
C THR A 219 -11.54 -7.49 14.84
N LEU A 220 -10.50 -6.90 14.25
CA LEU A 220 -10.59 -6.05 13.06
C LEU A 220 -11.22 -6.80 11.88
N LYS A 221 -10.81 -8.05 11.65
CA LYS A 221 -11.43 -8.92 10.62
C LYS A 221 -12.93 -9.15 10.88
N GLY A 222 -13.34 -9.23 12.14
CA GLY A 222 -14.73 -9.38 12.55
C GLY A 222 -15.58 -8.10 12.42
N VAL A 223 -14.99 -6.95 12.07
CA VAL A 223 -15.73 -5.70 11.82
C VAL A 223 -16.44 -5.74 10.46
N GLU A 224 -15.94 -6.54 9.51
CA GLU A 224 -16.42 -6.57 8.11
C GLU A 224 -17.70 -7.38 7.86
N VAL A 225 -18.20 -8.10 8.86
CA VAL A 225 -19.28 -9.08 8.65
C VAL A 225 -20.63 -8.50 9.03
N SER A 226 -21.19 -7.68 8.13
CA SER A 226 -22.63 -7.50 8.03
C SER A 226 -22.99 -7.44 6.56
N ALA A 227 -23.26 -8.62 5.99
CA ALA A 227 -23.79 -8.79 4.66
C ALA A 227 -25.15 -8.08 4.57
N GLY A 228 -25.17 -6.92 3.91
CA GLY A 228 -26.37 -6.11 3.74
C GLY A 228 -26.13 -4.61 3.96
N GLY A 229 -25.30 -3.99 3.11
CA GLY A 229 -25.20 -2.52 3.05
C GLY A 229 -24.65 -1.84 4.31
N SER A 230 -23.78 -2.51 5.08
CA SER A 230 -23.17 -1.93 6.28
C SER A 230 -22.46 -0.60 5.95
N PRO A 231 -22.61 0.45 6.79
CA PRO A 231 -21.95 1.74 6.59
C PRO A 231 -20.42 1.59 6.53
N VAL A 232 -19.78 2.49 5.79
CA VAL A 232 -18.32 2.58 5.68
C VAL A 232 -17.75 2.76 7.09
N THR A 233 -16.98 1.78 7.56
CA THR A 233 -16.46 1.80 8.94
C THR A 233 -15.28 2.74 9.11
N HIS A 234 -14.68 3.20 8.02
CA HIS A 234 -13.46 4.01 8.00
C HIS A 234 -12.24 3.36 8.68
N LEU A 235 -12.27 2.03 8.84
CA LEU A 235 -11.15 1.19 9.28
C LEU A 235 -10.62 0.37 8.09
N GLN A 236 -9.38 -0.11 8.18
CA GLN A 236 -8.88 -1.06 7.18
C GLN A 236 -9.55 -2.43 7.28
N THR A 237 -9.72 -3.04 6.12
CA THR A 237 -10.22 -4.39 5.91
C THR A 237 -9.09 -5.41 5.92
N VAL A 238 -9.23 -6.49 6.68
CA VAL A 238 -8.35 -7.66 6.75
C VAL A 238 -8.72 -8.66 5.65
N GLU A 239 -8.09 -8.52 4.48
CA GLU A 239 -8.29 -9.45 3.34
C GLU A 239 -7.79 -10.87 3.64
N MET A 240 -6.73 -10.96 4.44
CA MET A 240 -6.11 -12.23 4.81
C MET A 240 -5.47 -12.09 6.18
N LEU A 241 -5.63 -13.13 6.99
CA LEU A 241 -4.97 -13.29 8.29
C LEU A 241 -4.47 -14.73 8.38
N ARG A 242 -3.18 -14.90 8.65
CA ARG A 242 -2.53 -16.18 8.88
C ARG A 242 -1.67 -16.09 10.13
N GLU A 243 -1.85 -17.05 11.01
CA GLU A 243 -1.08 -17.22 12.24
C GLU A 243 -0.41 -18.59 12.15
N LYS A 244 0.92 -18.63 12.18
CA LYS A 244 1.70 -19.87 12.11
C LYS A 244 3.06 -19.67 12.74
N ASP A 245 3.53 -20.66 13.53
CA ASP A 245 4.90 -20.74 14.06
C ASP A 245 5.44 -19.39 14.58
N ASP A 246 4.75 -18.79 15.57
CA ASP A 246 5.12 -17.51 16.19
C ASP A 246 5.16 -16.30 15.21
N ARG A 247 4.42 -16.39 14.11
CA ARG A 247 4.32 -15.33 13.10
C ARG A 247 2.86 -15.03 12.77
N LEU A 248 2.53 -13.75 12.81
CA LEU A 248 1.26 -13.20 12.35
C LEU A 248 1.49 -12.49 11.01
N VAL A 249 0.75 -12.90 9.98
CA VAL A 249 0.73 -12.25 8.67
C VAL A 249 -0.67 -11.76 8.37
N VAL A 250 -0.79 -10.47 8.04
CA VAL A 250 -2.05 -9.81 7.75
C VAL A 250 -1.93 -9.04 6.45
N VAL A 251 -2.93 -9.14 5.57
CA VAL A 251 -3.04 -8.30 4.37
C VAL A 251 -4.21 -7.36 4.57
N LEU A 252 -3.91 -6.06 4.55
CA LEU A 252 -4.84 -4.97 4.84
C LEU A 252 -5.15 -4.18 3.57
N SER A 253 -6.41 -3.78 3.41
CA SER A 253 -6.86 -2.94 2.31
C SER A 253 -7.99 -1.99 2.76
N PRO A 254 -8.28 -0.92 2.03
CA PRO A 254 -7.44 -0.35 0.98
C PRO A 254 -6.21 0.35 1.56
N VAL A 255 -5.36 0.85 0.68
CA VAL A 255 -4.21 1.69 1.02
C VAL A 255 -4.49 3.11 0.56
N GLY A 256 -4.17 4.09 1.40
CA GLY A 256 -4.30 5.51 1.09
C GLY A 256 -2.96 6.24 1.15
N SER A 257 -2.98 7.52 0.78
CA SER A 257 -1.85 8.44 0.91
C SER A 257 -2.00 9.30 2.16
N ARG A 258 -0.88 9.81 2.66
CA ARG A 258 -0.94 10.84 3.71
C ARG A 258 -1.38 12.15 3.08
N ARG A 259 -2.36 12.79 3.71
CA ARG A 259 -2.90 14.09 3.33
C ARG A 259 -3.46 14.76 4.58
N VAL A 260 -3.39 16.08 4.64
CA VAL A 260 -4.08 16.89 5.65
C VAL A 260 -5.36 17.43 4.99
N PRO A 261 -6.54 17.38 5.64
CA PRO A 261 -7.78 17.88 5.05
C PRO A 261 -7.71 19.39 4.81
N GLU A 262 -8.29 19.83 3.69
CA GLU A 262 -8.58 21.23 3.45
C GLU A 262 -9.72 21.74 4.34
N SER A 263 -9.91 23.06 4.42
CA SER A 263 -10.84 23.67 5.40
C SER A 263 -12.29 23.20 5.22
N ASP A 264 -12.73 23.00 3.98
CA ASP A 264 -14.04 22.48 3.60
C ASP A 264 -14.18 20.95 3.80
N GLU A 265 -13.06 20.23 3.87
CA GLU A 265 -13.03 18.78 4.09
C GLU A 265 -12.97 18.37 5.57
N VAL A 266 -12.66 19.30 6.48
CA VAL A 266 -12.50 19.02 7.93
C VAL A 266 -13.72 18.29 8.50
N SER A 267 -14.93 18.69 8.12
CA SER A 267 -16.16 18.05 8.61
C SER A 267 -16.26 16.59 8.14
N GLU A 268 -15.88 16.29 6.90
CA GLU A 268 -15.89 14.93 6.35
C GLU A 268 -14.81 14.06 6.96
N TRP A 269 -13.60 14.59 7.09
CA TRP A 269 -12.49 13.93 7.79
C TRP A 269 -12.88 13.59 9.22
N LEU A 270 -13.42 14.55 9.97
CA LEU A 270 -13.78 14.34 11.37
C LEU A 270 -14.89 13.30 11.51
N ARG A 271 -15.90 13.34 10.63
CA ARG A 271 -16.97 12.33 10.58
C ARG A 271 -16.41 10.94 10.32
N ALA A 272 -15.48 10.80 9.38
CA ALA A 272 -14.81 9.54 9.08
C ALA A 272 -14.02 9.00 10.28
N MET A 273 -13.24 9.85 10.95
CA MET A 273 -12.43 9.43 12.12
C MET A 273 -13.31 9.04 13.30
N LEU A 274 -14.35 9.82 13.62
CA LEU A 274 -15.27 9.47 14.70
C LEU A 274 -16.08 8.20 14.38
N THR A 275 -16.40 7.96 13.09
CA THR A 275 -17.04 6.70 12.66
C THR A 275 -16.11 5.51 12.87
N ALA A 276 -14.84 5.64 12.50
CA ALA A 276 -13.82 4.62 12.76
C ALA A 276 -13.67 4.31 14.25
N LEU A 277 -13.56 5.36 15.08
CA LEU A 277 -13.45 5.22 16.52
C LEU A 277 -14.72 4.61 17.12
N LYS A 278 -15.92 5.03 16.71
CA LYS A 278 -17.19 4.42 17.15
C LYS A 278 -17.18 2.91 16.91
N HIS A 279 -16.83 2.48 15.71
CA HIS A 279 -16.78 1.06 15.39
C HIS A 279 -15.73 0.31 16.20
N TRP A 280 -14.53 0.87 16.36
CA TRP A 280 -13.46 0.24 17.12
C TRP A 280 -13.77 0.17 18.63
N HIS A 281 -14.24 1.27 19.21
CA HIS A 281 -14.66 1.39 20.61
C HIS A 281 -15.80 0.43 20.95
N SER A 282 -16.74 0.19 20.01
CA SER A 282 -17.83 -0.79 20.20
C SER A 282 -17.34 -2.23 20.37
N ARG A 283 -16.09 -2.52 19.96
CA ARG A 283 -15.42 -3.82 20.18
C ARG A 283 -14.61 -3.86 21.48
N GLY A 284 -14.70 -2.82 22.30
CA GLY A 284 -14.00 -2.70 23.58
C GLY A 284 -12.53 -2.31 23.46
N TYR A 285 -12.09 -1.83 22.29
CA TYR A 285 -10.72 -1.40 22.05
C TYR A 285 -10.61 0.11 21.91
N CYS A 286 -9.55 0.66 22.49
CA CYS A 286 -9.03 1.97 22.12
C CYS A 286 -8.03 1.80 20.98
N HIS A 287 -7.89 2.81 20.12
CA HIS A 287 -6.82 2.84 19.12
C HIS A 287 -5.45 3.01 19.79
N GLY A 288 -5.33 3.96 20.72
CA GLY A 288 -4.15 4.20 21.55
C GLY A 288 -2.99 4.94 20.86
N ASP A 289 -3.17 5.40 19.63
CA ASP A 289 -2.13 6.13 18.85
C ASP A 289 -2.80 6.93 17.73
N VAL A 290 -3.83 7.72 18.04
CA VAL A 290 -4.50 8.56 17.04
C VAL A 290 -3.59 9.74 16.71
N ARG A 291 -3.08 9.76 15.48
CA ARG A 291 -2.18 10.81 14.97
C ARG A 291 -2.18 10.85 13.44
N TRP A 292 -1.74 11.96 12.85
CA TRP A 292 -1.67 12.12 11.38
C TRP A 292 -0.99 10.97 10.63
N ARG A 293 0.05 10.37 11.23
CA ARG A 293 0.74 9.22 10.63
C ARG A 293 -0.17 8.00 10.41
N ASN A 294 -1.21 7.86 11.22
CA ASN A 294 -2.14 6.74 11.25
C ASN A 294 -3.48 7.08 10.59
N ILE A 295 -3.53 8.19 9.84
CA ILE A 295 -4.70 8.60 9.04
C ILE A 295 -4.27 8.71 7.58
N VAL A 296 -5.03 8.09 6.68
CA VAL A 296 -4.77 8.14 5.24
C VAL A 296 -6.02 8.51 4.46
N PHE A 297 -5.81 9.17 3.32
CA PHE A 297 -6.84 9.48 2.36
C PHE A 297 -6.83 8.45 1.23
N VAL A 298 -7.99 7.86 0.96
CA VAL A 298 -8.19 6.92 -0.13
C VAL A 298 -8.89 7.67 -1.24
N SER A 299 -8.12 8.02 -2.28
CA SER A 299 -8.68 8.50 -3.54
C SER A 299 -8.94 7.31 -4.45
N SER A 300 -10.19 7.16 -4.90
CA SER A 300 -10.54 6.20 -5.95
C SER A 300 -11.57 6.82 -6.88
N TYR A 301 -11.65 6.32 -8.11
CA TYR A 301 -12.62 6.81 -9.09
C TYR A 301 -14.09 6.77 -8.63
N ARG A 302 -14.42 5.94 -7.62
CA ARG A 302 -15.80 5.76 -7.13
C ARG A 302 -16.11 6.54 -5.86
N SER A 303 -15.10 6.84 -5.06
CA SER A 303 -15.28 7.42 -3.73
C SER A 303 -13.94 7.90 -3.19
N CYS A 304 -13.98 9.03 -2.52
CA CYS A 304 -12.90 9.60 -1.73
C CYS A 304 -13.30 9.52 -0.26
N TYR A 305 -12.41 9.06 0.61
CA TYR A 305 -12.70 9.02 2.05
C TYR A 305 -11.42 8.86 2.87
N TRP A 306 -11.54 9.15 4.17
CA TRP A 306 -10.47 9.00 5.14
C TRP A 306 -10.53 7.65 5.86
N LEU A 307 -9.37 7.11 6.19
CA LEU A 307 -9.22 5.85 6.93
C LEU A 307 -8.29 6.01 8.12
N LEU A 308 -8.70 5.41 9.25
CA LEU A 308 -7.85 5.16 10.40
C LEU A 308 -7.14 3.82 10.22
N ILE A 309 -5.81 3.82 10.35
CA ILE A 309 -4.94 2.67 10.09
C ILE A 309 -4.03 2.40 11.29
N ASP A 310 -3.34 1.26 11.26
CA ASP A 310 -2.30 0.90 12.25
C ASP A 310 -2.82 0.66 13.67
N MET A 311 -3.59 -0.42 13.84
CA MET A 311 -4.14 -0.86 15.14
C MET A 311 -3.10 -1.51 16.08
N ASP A 312 -1.80 -1.47 15.77
CA ASP A 312 -0.78 -2.21 16.54
C ASP A 312 -0.68 -1.76 18.00
N GLU A 313 -0.97 -0.49 18.27
CA GLU A 313 -0.96 0.06 19.63
C GLU A 313 -2.29 -0.13 20.38
N SER A 314 -3.30 -0.70 19.71
CA SER A 314 -4.62 -0.89 20.32
C SER A 314 -4.58 -1.78 21.56
N ARG A 315 -5.35 -1.38 22.56
CA ARG A 315 -5.52 -2.06 23.84
C ARG A 315 -7.00 -2.09 24.17
N ARG A 316 -7.42 -3.08 24.96
CA ARG A 316 -8.75 -3.05 25.57
C ARG A 316 -8.83 -1.84 26.50
N SER A 317 -10.01 -1.22 26.59
CA SER A 317 -10.18 -0.09 27.52
C SER A 317 -9.83 -0.51 28.94
N ASP A 318 -9.14 0.38 29.67
CA ASP A 318 -8.75 0.25 31.06
C ASP A 318 -7.73 -0.86 31.38
N THR A 319 -7.12 -1.50 30.37
CA THR A 319 -6.15 -2.59 30.59
C THR A 319 -4.68 -2.17 30.55
N ALA A 320 -4.35 -1.00 30.01
CA ALA A 320 -2.97 -0.54 29.84
C ALA A 320 -2.74 0.82 30.49
N ILE A 321 -1.51 1.05 30.97
CA ILE A 321 -1.05 2.36 31.45
C ILE A 321 -0.42 3.12 30.29
N ILE A 322 -0.68 4.42 30.22
CA ILE A 322 -0.07 5.31 29.24
C ILE A 322 1.37 5.60 29.67
N GLU A 323 2.33 5.08 28.93
CA GLU A 323 3.77 5.24 29.22
C GLU A 323 4.46 6.27 28.33
N TRP A 324 3.80 6.72 27.26
CA TRP A 324 4.38 7.74 26.38
C TRP A 324 4.30 9.14 27.00
N ASN A 325 5.22 10.01 26.58
CA ASN A 325 5.34 11.38 27.09
C ASN A 325 4.15 12.24 26.63
N HIS A 326 3.12 12.30 27.47
CA HIS A 326 1.84 12.99 27.22
C HIS A 326 1.25 13.43 28.57
N PRO A 327 0.39 14.47 28.61
CA PRO A 327 -0.28 14.91 29.84
C PRO A 327 -1.00 13.79 30.62
N CYS A 328 -1.39 12.71 29.93
CA CYS A 328 -2.08 11.56 30.51
C CYS A 328 -1.15 10.42 30.95
N SER A 329 0.17 10.62 30.92
CA SER A 329 1.14 9.62 31.36
C SER A 329 0.82 9.14 32.78
N GLY A 330 0.87 7.82 32.99
CA GLY A 330 0.48 7.17 34.24
C GLY A 330 -1.02 6.88 34.38
N SER A 331 -1.88 7.42 33.51
CA SER A 331 -3.31 7.10 33.49
C SER A 331 -3.59 5.76 32.81
N ARG A 332 -4.72 5.14 33.15
CA ARG A 332 -5.25 3.99 32.39
C ARG A 332 -5.78 4.47 31.04
N LEU A 333 -5.39 3.79 29.97
CA LEU A 333 -5.85 4.08 28.62
C LEU A 333 -7.36 3.77 28.49
N ARG A 334 -8.11 4.76 28.02
CA ARG A 334 -9.57 4.72 27.79
C ARG A 334 -9.90 5.26 26.40
N CYS A 335 -11.08 4.90 25.87
CA CYS A 335 -11.55 5.36 24.56
C CYS A 335 -11.56 6.90 24.42
N GLN A 336 -11.76 7.63 25.53
CA GLN A 336 -11.72 9.09 25.56
C GLN A 336 -10.35 9.68 25.19
N HIS A 337 -9.27 8.94 25.39
CA HIS A 337 -7.94 9.41 24.97
C HIS A 337 -7.82 9.48 23.44
N ASP A 338 -8.48 8.58 22.71
CA ASP A 338 -8.52 8.66 21.24
C ASP A 338 -9.27 9.91 20.76
N LEU A 339 -10.36 10.28 21.47
CA LEU A 339 -11.14 11.49 21.17
C LEU A 339 -10.33 12.76 21.47
N TYR A 340 -9.65 12.78 22.62
CA TYR A 340 -8.75 13.87 23.00
C TYR A 340 -7.64 14.06 21.95
N GLN A 341 -6.94 12.99 21.56
CA GLN A 341 -5.91 13.01 20.52
C GLN A 341 -6.47 13.52 19.17
N LEU A 342 -7.69 13.13 18.81
CA LEU A 342 -8.34 13.64 17.61
C LEU A 342 -8.59 15.16 17.69
N GLY A 343 -8.95 15.69 18.86
CA GLY A 343 -9.06 17.12 19.13
C GLY A 343 -7.73 17.87 19.06
N GLU A 344 -6.63 17.24 19.46
CA GLU A 344 -5.28 17.81 19.31
C GLU A 344 -4.91 17.97 17.83
N LEU A 345 -5.20 16.98 16.99
CA LEU A 345 -4.93 17.06 15.54
C LEU A 345 -5.63 18.24 14.85
N MET A 346 -6.77 18.68 15.39
CA MET A 346 -7.51 19.83 14.87
C MET A 346 -6.79 21.17 15.10
N GLU A 347 -5.77 21.23 15.95
CA GLU A 347 -4.97 22.45 16.18
C GLU A 347 -4.22 22.90 14.94
N GLU A 348 -3.73 21.95 14.14
CA GLU A 348 -2.94 22.19 12.95
C GLU A 348 -3.82 22.59 11.74
N LEU A 349 -5.14 22.59 11.89
CA LEU A 349 -6.11 22.79 10.82
C LEU A 349 -6.68 24.21 10.81
N SER A 350 -7.03 24.67 9.61
CA SER A 350 -7.88 25.86 9.45
C SER A 350 -9.34 25.50 9.70
N LEU A 351 -9.80 25.75 10.93
CA LEU A 351 -11.12 25.35 11.41
C LEU A 351 -12.21 26.40 11.10
N PRO A 352 -13.32 26.00 10.45
CA PRO A 352 -14.57 26.77 10.47
C PRO A 352 -15.06 27.01 11.90
N ASP A 353 -15.80 28.09 12.15
CA ASP A 353 -16.22 28.47 13.52
C ASP A 353 -16.97 27.35 14.27
N GLY A 354 -17.87 26.64 13.59
CA GLY A 354 -18.58 25.49 14.17
C GLY A 354 -17.65 24.34 14.60
N MET A 355 -16.50 24.18 13.94
CA MET A 355 -15.52 23.13 14.27
C MET A 355 -14.66 23.49 15.49
N LYS A 356 -14.57 24.77 15.87
CA LYS A 356 -13.86 25.19 17.09
C LYS A 356 -14.54 24.65 18.35
N ASN A 357 -15.87 24.67 18.38
CA ASN A 357 -16.66 24.11 19.48
C ASN A 357 -16.53 22.59 19.55
N MET A 358 -16.50 21.92 18.39
CA MET A 358 -16.28 20.48 18.32
C MET A 358 -14.90 20.12 18.85
N ARG A 359 -13.84 20.84 18.46
CA ARG A 359 -12.48 20.66 19.01
C ARG A 359 -12.48 20.79 20.53
N ALA A 360 -13.09 21.84 21.09
CA ALA A 360 -13.16 22.03 22.53
C ALA A 360 -13.85 20.86 23.25
N THR A 361 -14.93 20.33 22.65
CA THR A 361 -15.65 19.15 23.19
C THR A 361 -14.79 17.89 23.18
N LEU A 362 -14.00 17.67 22.12
CA LEU A 362 -13.07 16.53 22.04
C LEU A 362 -11.93 16.66 23.05
N LEU A 363 -11.40 17.87 23.25
CA LEU A 363 -10.35 18.13 24.24
C LEU A 363 -10.84 17.97 25.69
N SER A 364 -12.13 18.16 25.96
CA SER A 364 -12.73 17.88 27.28
C SER A 364 -13.14 16.42 27.46
N ALA A 365 -12.88 15.53 26.49
CA ALA A 365 -13.33 14.13 26.56
C ALA A 365 -12.77 13.38 27.78
N LEU A 366 -11.62 13.80 28.31
CA LEU A 366 -11.00 13.15 29.48
C LEU A 366 -11.75 13.42 30.78
N ASP A 367 -12.54 14.48 30.84
CA ASP A 367 -13.23 14.96 32.05
C ASP A 367 -14.41 14.05 32.45
N THR A 368 -14.93 13.26 31.52
CA THR A 368 -16.06 12.35 31.74
C THR A 368 -15.81 11.00 31.08
N SER A 369 -16.19 9.91 31.77
CA SER A 369 -16.16 8.56 31.19
C SER A 369 -17.34 8.27 30.26
N GLU A 370 -18.37 9.11 30.27
CA GLU A 370 -19.60 8.89 29.50
C GLU A 370 -19.49 9.35 28.06
N PHE A 371 -18.60 10.32 27.77
CA PHE A 371 -18.49 10.87 26.42
C PHE A 371 -17.87 9.85 25.45
N THR A 372 -18.61 9.51 24.39
CA THR A 372 -18.22 8.50 23.39
C THR A 372 -18.06 9.06 21.99
N ALA A 373 -17.40 8.30 21.11
CA ALA A 373 -17.32 8.63 19.68
C ALA A 373 -18.70 8.71 19.01
N GLU A 374 -19.69 7.95 19.49
CA GLU A 374 -21.07 8.00 18.99
C GLU A 374 -21.77 9.32 19.37
N GLU A 375 -21.57 9.79 20.60
CA GLU A 375 -22.09 11.09 21.03
C GLU A 375 -21.40 12.25 20.30
N ALA A 376 -20.09 12.16 20.08
CA ALA A 376 -19.35 13.14 19.28
C ALA A 376 -19.87 13.22 17.84
N LEU A 377 -20.19 12.07 17.22
CA LEU A 377 -20.82 12.00 15.89
C LEU A 377 -22.19 12.66 15.87
N ALA A 378 -23.03 12.40 16.87
CA ALA A 378 -24.35 13.01 16.97
C ALA A 378 -24.25 14.54 17.03
N ARG A 379 -23.36 15.07 17.88
CA ARG A 379 -23.09 16.52 17.98
C ARG A 379 -22.55 17.10 16.67
N LEU A 380 -21.71 16.36 15.94
CA LEU A 380 -21.20 16.81 14.64
C LEU A 380 -22.31 16.90 13.58
N ALA A 381 -23.30 16.01 13.62
CA ALA A 381 -24.44 16.05 12.71
C ALA A 381 -25.33 17.27 12.95
N GLU A 382 -25.57 17.64 14.22
CA GLU A 382 -26.36 18.82 14.61
C GLU A 382 -25.77 20.14 14.06
N LEU A 383 -24.43 20.26 14.09
CA LEU A 383 -23.71 21.41 13.52
C LEU A 383 -23.93 21.57 12.00
N GLY A 384 -24.16 20.47 11.28
CA GLY A 384 -24.44 20.48 9.85
C GLY A 384 -25.90 20.82 9.51
N SER A 385 -26.84 20.52 10.40
CA SER A 385 -28.26 20.86 10.21
C SER A 385 -28.60 22.32 10.51
N GLY A 386 -27.83 23.01 11.36
CA GLY A 386 -28.07 24.40 11.75
C GLY A 386 -27.62 25.47 10.73
N SER A 387 -26.94 25.08 9.65
CA SER A 387 -26.45 25.99 8.60
C SER A 387 -27.32 26.00 7.33
N SER A 388 -28.47 25.32 7.36
CA SER A 388 -29.44 25.22 6.26
C SER A 388 -30.82 25.82 6.59
N SER A 389 -30.92 26.65 7.64
CA SER A 389 -32.14 27.38 8.03
C SER A 389 -32.02 28.88 7.83
#